data_AF-A0AA35NG32-F1
#
_entry.id   AF-A0AA35NG32-F1
#
_cell.length_a   1.000
_cell.length_b   1.000
_cell.length_c   1.000
_cell.angle_alpha   90.00
_cell.angle_beta   90.00
_cell.angle_gamma   90.00
#
_symmetry.space_group_name_H-M   'P 1'
#
loop_
_entity.id
_entity.type
_entity.pdbx_description
1 polymer ?
#
loop_
_entity_poly.entity_id
_entity_poly.type
_entity_poly.pdbx_seq_one_letter_code
_entity_poly.pdbx_strand_id
1 'polypeptide(L)'
;MLKRSFNVVTCVSRSKLSSTKVVVCQYKSLLNNQQRYTSTSPRKEIKSLEDLVNLNSLDGVDTDLIRNLINERTTELNIKKELDMLKKFSQEEESGHDIPVKRFIRPLWMFVLMGSSVYLLLHFTWWKLEHDERENQLKNEVETLEDQLNELISQNKISHDAEKESTESVSTKRWYEKWFW
;
A
#
# COMPACT_ATOMS: atom_id res chain seq x y z
N MET A 1 10.71 15.51 -40.91
CA MET A 1 9.84 14.53 -40.21
C MET A 1 9.87 14.85 -38.72
N LEU A 2 8.77 15.36 -38.19
CA LEU A 2 8.61 15.75 -36.79
C LEU A 2 8.46 14.50 -35.91
N LYS A 3 9.34 14.33 -34.91
CA LYS A 3 9.08 13.46 -33.76
C LYS A 3 8.46 14.31 -32.66
N ARG A 4 7.21 13.99 -32.34
CA ARG A 4 6.37 14.69 -31.36
C ARG A 4 6.77 14.29 -29.94
N SER A 5 6.93 15.32 -29.12
CA SER A 5 6.86 15.43 -27.66
C SER A 5 6.27 14.25 -26.88
N PHE A 6 6.85 13.96 -25.73
CA PHE A 6 6.23 14.31 -24.43
C PHE A 6 7.34 14.57 -23.41
N ASN A 7 7.42 15.84 -22.98
CA ASN A 7 8.29 16.30 -21.90
C ASN A 7 7.72 15.81 -20.57
N VAL A 8 8.46 14.93 -19.90
CA VAL A 8 8.16 14.50 -18.54
C VAL A 8 8.56 15.63 -17.59
N VAL A 9 7.57 16.32 -17.04
CA VAL A 9 7.74 17.29 -15.96
C VAL A 9 7.88 16.52 -14.66
N THR A 10 9.11 16.13 -14.32
CA THR A 10 9.46 15.73 -12.94
C THR A 10 9.67 17.01 -12.13
N CYS A 11 8.65 17.43 -11.41
CA CYS A 11 8.76 18.45 -10.37
C CYS A 11 9.48 17.87 -9.13
N VAL A 12 10.80 17.80 -9.19
CA VAL A 12 11.64 17.61 -8.00
C VAL A 12 11.82 18.98 -7.35
N SER A 13 10.92 19.32 -6.42
CA SER A 13 11.08 20.50 -5.57
C SER A 13 12.20 20.28 -4.57
N ARG A 14 13.40 20.75 -4.95
CA ARG A 14 14.49 21.05 -4.04
C ARG A 14 14.14 22.33 -3.27
N SER A 15 13.93 22.21 -1.98
CA SER A 15 14.64 23.02 -0.98
C SER A 15 14.24 22.58 0.43
N LYS A 16 15.17 21.90 1.10
CA LYS A 16 15.30 22.03 2.54
C LYS A 16 15.68 23.49 2.82
N LEU A 17 14.69 24.30 3.16
CA LEU A 17 14.87 25.52 3.91
C LEU A 17 13.81 25.49 5.00
N SER A 18 14.23 25.01 6.17
CA SER A 18 13.57 25.28 7.44
C SER A 18 13.43 26.80 7.56
N SER A 19 12.31 27.34 7.08
CA SER A 19 11.88 28.68 7.46
C SER A 19 11.19 28.54 8.81
N THR A 20 12.01 28.44 9.85
CA THR A 20 11.61 28.81 11.20
C THR A 20 11.22 30.28 11.12
N LYS A 21 9.94 30.57 10.82
CA LYS A 21 9.36 31.87 11.11
C LYS A 21 9.23 31.94 12.62
N VAL A 22 10.33 32.29 13.28
CA VAL A 22 10.28 32.91 14.60
C VAL A 22 9.59 34.24 14.37
N VAL A 23 8.28 34.26 14.59
CA VAL A 23 7.57 35.53 14.77
C VAL A 23 8.03 36.06 16.12
N VAL A 24 9.09 36.85 16.10
CA VAL A 24 9.42 37.72 17.22
C VAL A 24 8.31 38.78 17.25
N CYS A 25 7.24 38.49 17.99
CA CYS A 25 6.30 39.51 18.42
C CYS A 25 7.05 40.46 19.35
N GLN A 26 7.73 41.45 18.78
CA GLN A 26 8.12 42.64 19.51
C GLN A 26 6.84 43.38 19.88
N TYR A 27 6.30 43.08 21.06
CA TYR A 27 5.39 44.01 21.68
C TYR A 27 6.23 45.23 22.07
N LYS A 28 6.06 46.32 21.31
CA LYS A 28 6.46 47.64 21.79
C LYS A 28 5.53 47.98 22.96
N SER A 29 5.95 47.66 24.18
CA SER A 29 5.35 48.28 25.36
C SER A 29 5.68 49.77 25.29
N LEU A 30 4.68 50.59 25.00
CA LEU A 30 4.77 52.02 25.25
C LEU A 30 4.84 52.20 26.76
N LEU A 31 6.07 52.31 27.27
CA LEU A 31 6.37 52.70 28.63
C LEU A 31 5.99 54.19 28.75
N ASN A 32 4.74 54.45 29.10
CA ASN A 32 4.29 55.77 29.47
C ASN A 32 4.82 56.05 30.89
N ASN A 33 5.78 56.96 30.98
CA ASN A 33 6.26 57.54 32.22
C ASN A 33 5.16 58.36 32.89
N GLN A 34 4.77 58.02 34.12
CA GLN A 34 4.36 58.91 35.23
C GLN A 34 4.36 58.03 36.49
N GLN A 35 4.84 58.39 37.68
CA GLN A 35 5.56 59.53 38.22
C GLN A 35 6.07 59.07 39.61
N ARG A 36 7.23 59.55 40.05
CA ARG A 36 7.75 59.33 41.41
C ARG A 36 6.79 59.94 42.45
N TYR A 37 6.55 59.26 43.58
CA TYR A 37 6.71 59.80 44.94
C TYR A 37 6.93 58.65 45.95
N THR A 38 7.76 58.92 46.94
CA THR A 38 8.28 58.04 47.99
C THR A 38 7.31 57.92 49.17
N SER A 39 7.21 56.74 49.80
CA SER A 39 7.43 56.62 51.25
C SER A 39 7.69 55.16 51.68
N THR A 40 8.83 55.01 52.35
CA THR A 40 9.34 53.96 53.25
C THR A 40 8.36 52.94 53.85
N SER A 41 8.58 51.65 53.58
CA SER A 41 8.58 50.50 54.52
C SER A 41 8.90 49.20 53.74
N PRO A 42 9.59 48.17 54.29
CA PRO A 42 9.97 46.98 53.51
C PRO A 42 8.76 46.08 53.36
N ARG A 43 7.94 46.34 52.33
CA ARG A 43 6.75 45.54 52.02
C ARG A 43 7.09 44.59 50.88
N LYS A 44 6.85 43.29 51.10
CA LYS A 44 7.03 42.23 50.11
C LYS A 44 6.39 42.66 48.80
N GLU A 45 7.14 42.60 47.70
CA GLU A 45 6.64 42.91 46.36
C GLU A 45 5.54 41.91 46.00
N ILE A 46 4.29 42.35 45.99
CA ILE A 46 3.14 41.52 45.64
C ILE A 46 3.12 41.39 44.11
N LYS A 47 3.42 40.20 43.60
CA LYS A 47 3.49 39.92 42.15
C LYS A 47 2.30 39.14 41.63
N SER A 48 1.59 38.42 42.50
CA SER A 48 0.47 37.58 42.08
C SER A 48 -0.70 37.60 43.07
N LEU A 49 -1.87 37.18 42.60
CA LEU A 49 -3.08 37.11 43.42
C LEU A 49 -2.93 36.12 44.58
N GLU A 50 -2.09 35.10 44.40
CA GLU A 50 -1.78 34.12 45.44
C GLU A 50 -0.98 34.75 46.58
N ASP A 51 -0.12 35.74 46.28
CA ASP A 51 0.61 36.51 47.30
C ASP A 51 -0.30 37.45 48.09
N LEU A 52 -1.37 37.98 47.47
CA LEU A 52 -2.38 38.79 48.18
C LEU A 52 -3.14 37.97 49.24
N VAL A 53 -3.40 36.69 48.95
CA VAL A 53 -4.11 35.77 49.86
C VAL A 53 -3.26 35.39 51.08
N ASN A 54 -1.93 35.40 50.93
CA ASN A 54 -0.99 35.03 51.99
C ASN A 54 -0.63 36.18 52.95
N LEU A 55 -1.20 37.39 52.75
CA LEU A 55 -0.97 38.54 53.63
C LEU A 55 -1.98 38.55 54.79
N ASN A 56 -1.48 38.63 56.03
CA ASN A 56 -2.30 38.72 57.24
C ASN A 56 -3.06 40.06 57.38
N SER A 57 -2.72 41.07 56.60
CA SER A 57 -3.42 42.36 56.57
C SER A 57 -3.30 43.00 55.19
N LEU A 58 -4.42 43.53 54.70
CA LEU A 58 -4.54 44.24 53.42
C LEU A 58 -4.16 45.74 53.53
N ASP A 59 -3.81 46.20 54.73
CA ASP A 59 -3.58 47.60 55.05
C ASP A 59 -2.32 48.14 54.34
N GLY A 60 -2.53 48.80 53.20
CA GLY A 60 -1.53 49.45 52.35
C GLY A 60 -1.11 48.65 51.11
N VAL A 61 -2.04 47.90 50.53
CA VAL A 61 -1.96 47.45 49.13
C VAL A 61 -2.88 48.33 48.28
N ASP A 62 -2.37 48.86 47.17
CA ASP A 62 -3.15 49.70 46.27
C ASP A 62 -4.29 48.90 45.60
N THR A 63 -5.51 49.43 45.66
CA THR A 63 -6.70 48.80 45.07
C THR A 63 -6.60 48.67 43.54
N ASP A 64 -5.89 49.58 42.88
CA ASP A 64 -5.62 49.53 41.44
C ASP A 64 -4.67 48.38 41.07
N LEU A 65 -3.70 48.03 41.94
CA LEU A 65 -2.82 46.87 41.73
C LEU A 65 -3.62 45.57 41.79
N ILE A 66 -4.52 45.45 42.77
CA ILE A 66 -5.41 44.29 42.91
C ILE A 66 -6.31 44.15 41.69
N ARG A 67 -6.90 45.26 41.21
CA ARG A 67 -7.74 45.26 40.01
C ARG A 67 -6.95 44.82 38.76
N ASN A 68 -5.71 45.28 38.61
CA ASN A 68 -4.85 44.88 37.49
C ASN A 68 -4.50 43.39 37.55
N LEU A 69 -4.15 42.87 38.73
CA LEU A 69 -3.88 41.43 38.94
C LEU A 69 -5.11 40.58 38.61
N ILE A 70 -6.31 41.02 39.03
CA ILE A 70 -7.57 40.31 38.75
C ILE A 70 -7.85 40.28 37.25
N ASN A 71 -7.67 41.41 36.57
CA ASN A 71 -7.85 41.47 35.12
C ASN A 71 -6.84 40.56 34.40
N GLU A 72 -5.57 40.59 34.81
CA GLU A 72 -4.53 39.71 34.27
C GLU A 72 -4.91 38.23 34.40
N ARG A 73 -5.21 37.76 35.63
CA ARG A 73 -5.66 36.37 35.85
C ARG A 73 -6.92 36.00 35.09
N THR A 74 -7.86 36.94 34.94
CA THR A 74 -9.09 36.71 34.16
C THR A 74 -8.78 36.50 32.68
N THR A 75 -7.87 37.31 32.12
CA THR A 75 -7.44 37.14 30.71
C THR A 75 -6.67 35.85 30.48
N GLU A 76 -5.78 35.46 31.41
CA GLU A 76 -5.07 34.17 31.34
C GLU A 76 -6.02 32.97 31.31
N LEU A 77 -7.03 32.99 32.19
CA LEU A 77 -8.04 31.94 32.25
C LEU A 77 -8.89 31.88 30.98
N ASN A 78 -9.22 33.04 30.39
CA ASN A 78 -9.94 33.07 29.12
C ASN A 78 -9.11 32.47 27.98
N ILE A 79 -7.83 32.85 27.86
CA ILE A 79 -6.91 32.30 26.85
C ILE A 79 -6.74 30.80 27.03
N LYS A 80 -6.60 30.32 28.28
CA LYS A 80 -6.50 28.89 28.57
C LYS A 80 -7.75 28.12 28.15
N LYS A 81 -8.94 28.70 28.37
CA LYS A 81 -10.22 28.12 27.95
C LYS A 81 -10.32 28.03 26.42
N GLU A 82 -9.91 29.08 25.72
CA GLU A 82 -9.88 29.11 24.25
C GLU A 82 -8.90 28.07 23.70
N LEU A 83 -7.70 27.94 24.28
CA LEU A 83 -6.74 26.91 23.90
C LEU A 83 -7.24 25.48 24.13
N ASP A 84 -7.91 25.23 25.26
CA ASP A 84 -8.50 23.92 25.54
C ASP A 84 -9.60 23.58 24.53
N MET A 85 -10.39 24.57 24.11
CA MET A 85 -11.41 24.40 23.09
C MET A 85 -10.80 24.09 21.71
N LEU A 86 -9.76 24.83 21.31
CA LEU A 86 -9.03 24.58 20.06
C LEU A 86 -8.37 23.20 20.03
N LYS A 87 -7.80 22.77 21.17
CA LYS A 87 -7.22 21.44 21.30
C LYS A 87 -8.26 20.34 21.13
N LYS A 88 -9.47 20.52 21.68
CA LYS A 88 -10.58 19.57 21.51
C LYS A 88 -10.99 19.48 20.05
N PHE A 89 -11.15 20.61 19.35
CA PHE A 89 -11.47 20.61 17.93
C PHE A 89 -10.39 19.92 17.08
N SER A 90 -9.12 20.19 17.36
CA SER A 90 -8.00 19.53 16.66
C SER A 90 -7.98 18.02 16.90
N GLN A 91 -8.25 17.57 18.13
CA GLN A 91 -8.29 16.15 18.47
C GLN A 91 -9.50 15.45 17.84
N GLU A 92 -10.64 16.13 17.77
CA GLU A 92 -11.86 15.64 17.14
C GLU A 92 -11.69 15.56 15.61
N GLU A 93 -11.00 16.54 15.01
CA GLU A 93 -10.62 16.52 13.60
C GLU A 93 -9.60 15.41 13.28
N GLU A 94 -8.56 15.21 14.10
CA GLU A 94 -7.65 14.07 13.96
C GLU A 94 -8.39 12.73 14.06
N SER A 95 -9.30 12.58 15.03
CA SER A 95 -10.09 11.35 15.18
C SER A 95 -11.10 11.12 14.05
N GLY A 96 -11.60 12.20 13.42
CA GLY A 96 -12.46 12.14 12.25
C GLY A 96 -11.70 11.96 10.93
N HIS A 97 -10.43 12.38 10.90
CA HIS A 97 -9.53 12.32 9.74
C HIS A 97 -8.61 11.09 9.74
N ASP A 98 -8.70 10.22 10.75
CA ASP A 98 -8.24 8.83 10.66
C ASP A 98 -9.12 8.06 9.66
N ILE A 99 -8.85 8.36 8.39
CA ILE A 99 -9.49 7.79 7.20
C ILE A 99 -9.52 6.26 7.34
N PRO A 100 -10.67 5.61 7.10
CA PRO A 100 -10.86 4.19 7.35
C PRO A 100 -10.27 3.33 6.22
N VAL A 101 -9.01 3.57 5.84
CA VAL A 101 -8.29 2.73 4.86
C VAL A 101 -8.30 1.25 5.28
N LYS A 102 -8.25 0.98 6.59
CA LYS A 102 -8.43 -0.38 7.15
C LYS A 102 -9.78 -1.02 6.79
N ARG A 103 -10.84 -0.24 6.60
CA ARG A 103 -12.18 -0.74 6.29
C ARG A 103 -12.30 -1.21 4.84
N PHE A 104 -11.45 -0.70 3.95
CA PHE A 104 -11.39 -1.11 2.54
C PHE A 104 -10.38 -2.23 2.27
N ILE A 105 -9.38 -2.44 3.13
CA ILE A 105 -8.41 -3.55 2.99
C ILE A 105 -9.09 -4.92 3.03
N ARG A 106 -10.09 -5.10 3.89
CA ARG A 106 -10.76 -6.40 4.12
C ARG A 106 -11.57 -6.89 2.90
N PRO A 107 -12.43 -6.07 2.27
CA PRO A 107 -13.10 -6.47 1.03
C PRO A 107 -12.14 -6.57 -0.16
N LEU A 108 -11.07 -5.76 -0.22
CA LEU A 108 -10.07 -5.85 -1.29
C LEU A 108 -9.37 -7.22 -1.28
N TRP A 109 -8.99 -7.72 -0.09
CA TRP A 109 -8.39 -9.04 0.06
C TRP A 109 -9.34 -10.16 -0.38
N MET A 110 -10.62 -10.05 -0.05
CA MET A 110 -11.64 -10.99 -0.52
C MET A 110 -11.78 -10.98 -2.04
N PHE A 111 -11.74 -9.80 -2.67
CA PHE A 111 -11.83 -9.68 -4.12
C PHE A 111 -10.61 -10.27 -4.83
N VAL A 112 -9.40 -10.04 -4.28
CA VAL A 112 -8.16 -10.62 -4.79
C VAL A 112 -8.16 -12.14 -4.64
N LEU A 113 -8.59 -12.68 -3.50
CA LEU A 113 -8.73 -14.12 -3.28
C LEU A 113 -9.74 -14.75 -4.24
N MET A 114 -10.91 -14.12 -4.39
CA MET A 114 -11.95 -14.60 -5.29
C MET A 114 -11.47 -14.57 -6.74
N GLY A 115 -10.89 -13.46 -7.20
CA GLY A 115 -10.33 -13.32 -8.55
C GLY A 115 -9.19 -14.32 -8.81
N SER A 116 -8.30 -14.52 -7.83
CA SER A 116 -7.23 -15.51 -7.92
C SER A 116 -7.79 -16.93 -8.06
N SER A 117 -8.79 -17.30 -7.26
CA SER A 117 -9.39 -18.64 -7.32
C SER A 117 -10.07 -18.92 -8.66
N VAL A 118 -10.81 -17.94 -9.20
CA VAL A 118 -11.49 -18.08 -10.50
C VAL A 118 -10.48 -18.15 -11.63
N TYR A 119 -9.43 -17.32 -11.61
CA TYR A 119 -8.37 -17.38 -12.59
C TYR A 119 -7.66 -18.75 -12.58
N LEU A 120 -7.36 -19.28 -11.40
CA LEU A 120 -6.70 -20.57 -11.27
C LEU A 120 -7.58 -21.72 -11.78
N LEU A 121 -8.88 -21.70 -11.46
CA LEU A 121 -9.84 -22.67 -11.99
C LEU A 121 -9.94 -22.61 -13.50
N LEU A 122 -10.08 -21.41 -14.06
CA LEU A 122 -10.20 -21.23 -15.51
C LEU A 122 -8.92 -21.67 -16.22
N HIS A 123 -7.76 -21.28 -15.69
CA HIS A 123 -6.47 -21.69 -16.22
C HIS A 123 -6.29 -23.21 -16.13
N PHE A 124 -6.70 -23.84 -15.03
CA PHE A 124 -6.63 -25.28 -14.88
C PHE A 124 -7.54 -26.00 -15.87
N THR A 125 -8.77 -25.52 -16.06
CA THR A 125 -9.68 -26.09 -17.07
C THR A 125 -9.13 -25.94 -18.48
N TRP A 126 -8.53 -24.80 -18.80
CA TRP A 126 -7.89 -24.57 -20.09
C TRP A 126 -6.73 -25.54 -20.32
N TRP A 127 -5.85 -25.67 -19.32
CA TRP A 127 -4.73 -26.59 -19.38
C TRP A 127 -5.22 -28.02 -19.61
N LYS A 128 -6.23 -28.45 -18.84
CA LYS A 128 -6.78 -29.79 -18.98
C LYS A 128 -7.31 -30.03 -20.39
N LEU A 129 -8.06 -29.08 -20.94
CA LEU A 129 -8.61 -29.19 -22.29
C LEU A 129 -7.51 -29.28 -23.35
N GLU A 130 -6.46 -28.46 -23.22
CA GLU A 130 -5.29 -28.48 -24.08
C GLU A 130 -4.54 -29.83 -24.02
N HIS A 131 -4.48 -30.43 -22.83
CA HIS A 131 -3.89 -31.76 -22.66
C HIS A 131 -4.74 -32.85 -23.29
N ASP A 132 -6.05 -32.83 -23.06
CA ASP A 132 -6.99 -33.80 -23.63
C ASP A 132 -6.94 -33.76 -25.16
N GLU A 133 -6.89 -32.55 -25.76
CA GLU A 133 -6.76 -32.37 -27.20
C GLU A 133 -5.45 -32.95 -27.74
N ARG A 134 -4.31 -32.66 -27.08
CA ARG A 134 -3.02 -33.24 -27.48
C ARG A 134 -2.99 -34.76 -27.35
N GLU A 135 -3.54 -35.31 -26.27
CA GLU A 135 -3.64 -36.77 -26.12
C GLU A 135 -4.48 -37.40 -27.21
N ASN A 136 -5.57 -36.75 -27.62
CA ASN A 136 -6.43 -37.25 -28.70
C ASN A 136 -5.72 -37.20 -30.06
N GLN A 137 -4.96 -36.13 -30.33
CA GLN A 137 -4.14 -36.03 -31.53
C GLN A 137 -3.09 -37.14 -31.59
N LEU A 138 -2.36 -37.38 -30.50
CA LEU A 138 -1.39 -38.47 -30.44
C LEU A 138 -2.04 -39.85 -30.62
N LYS A 139 -3.23 -40.08 -30.05
CA LYS A 139 -3.95 -41.35 -30.24
C LYS A 139 -4.31 -41.56 -31.71
N ASN A 140 -4.83 -40.53 -32.37
CA ASN A 140 -5.14 -40.60 -33.80
C ASN A 140 -3.88 -40.86 -34.63
N GLU A 141 -2.76 -40.21 -34.32
CA GLU A 141 -1.49 -40.47 -35.00
C GLU A 141 -1.03 -41.92 -34.82
N VAL A 142 -1.12 -42.47 -33.60
CA VAL A 142 -0.80 -43.87 -33.34
C VAL A 142 -1.73 -44.80 -34.12
N GLU A 143 -3.03 -44.57 -34.09
CA GLU A 143 -4.02 -45.38 -34.82
C GLU A 143 -3.73 -45.38 -36.33
N THR A 144 -3.45 -44.20 -36.92
CA THR A 144 -3.11 -44.12 -38.34
C THR A 144 -1.81 -44.85 -38.68
N LEU A 145 -0.81 -44.83 -37.80
CA LEU A 145 0.44 -45.57 -37.98
C LEU A 145 0.23 -47.09 -37.82
N GLU A 146 -0.62 -47.51 -36.87
CA GLU A 146 -1.00 -48.91 -36.68
C GLU A 146 -1.74 -49.45 -37.91
N ASP A 147 -2.66 -48.67 -38.47
CA ASP A 147 -3.38 -49.02 -39.70
C ASP A 147 -2.43 -49.15 -40.89
N GLN A 148 -1.50 -48.19 -41.07
CA GLN A 148 -0.48 -48.27 -42.13
C GLN A 148 0.41 -49.50 -41.96
N LEU A 149 0.82 -49.80 -40.73
CA LEU A 149 1.63 -51.00 -40.45
C LEU A 149 0.85 -52.27 -40.79
N ASN A 150 -0.42 -52.33 -40.41
CA ASN A 150 -1.26 -53.49 -40.64
C ASN A 150 -1.57 -53.67 -42.14
N GLU A 151 -1.77 -52.57 -42.87
CA GLU A 151 -1.88 -52.57 -44.33
C GLU A 151 -0.62 -53.15 -44.99
N LEU A 152 0.57 -52.68 -44.60
CA LEU A 152 1.85 -53.19 -45.12
C LEU A 152 2.07 -54.66 -44.79
N ILE A 153 1.72 -55.11 -43.58
CA ILE A 153 1.79 -56.52 -43.19
C ILE A 153 0.84 -57.35 -44.05
N SER A 154 -0.39 -56.88 -44.27
CA SER A 154 -1.38 -57.57 -45.08
C SER A 154 -0.94 -57.68 -46.55
N GLN A 155 -0.37 -56.60 -47.11
CA GLN A 155 0.15 -56.58 -48.47
C GLN A 155 1.32 -57.54 -48.63
N ASN A 156 2.27 -57.56 -47.68
CA ASN A 156 3.39 -58.50 -47.67
C ASN A 156 2.91 -59.96 -47.57
N LYS A 157 1.94 -60.24 -46.69
CA LYS A 157 1.35 -61.58 -46.57
C LYS A 157 0.69 -62.04 -47.87
N ILE A 158 -0.09 -61.17 -48.53
CA ILE A 158 -0.73 -61.48 -49.81
C ILE A 158 0.32 -61.75 -50.90
N SER A 159 1.40 -60.96 -50.98
CA SER A 159 2.50 -61.22 -51.90
C SER A 159 3.20 -62.56 -51.62
N HIS A 160 3.42 -62.89 -50.35
CA HIS A 160 4.08 -64.15 -49.96
C HIS A 160 3.18 -65.39 -50.14
N ASP A 161 1.87 -65.24 -50.02
CA ASP A 161 0.90 -66.33 -50.24
C ASP A 161 0.66 -66.56 -51.76
N ALA A 162 0.64 -65.50 -52.58
CA ALA A 162 0.58 -65.60 -54.04
C ALA A 162 1.86 -66.22 -54.66
N GLU A 163 3.03 -65.95 -54.08
CA GLU A 163 4.28 -66.64 -54.45
C GLU A 163 4.24 -68.13 -54.04
N LYS A 164 3.65 -68.48 -52.88
CA LYS A 164 3.54 -69.89 -52.43
C LYS A 164 2.59 -70.72 -53.29
N GLU A 165 1.46 -70.16 -53.73
CA GLU A 165 0.50 -70.88 -54.57
C GLU A 165 1.04 -71.11 -56.00
N SER A 166 1.97 -70.26 -56.46
CA SER A 166 2.71 -70.43 -57.72
C SER A 166 4.00 -71.26 -57.59
N THR A 167 4.44 -71.61 -56.36
CA THR A 167 5.64 -72.42 -56.08
C THR A 167 5.34 -73.66 -55.24
N GLU A 168 4.22 -74.33 -55.47
CA GLU A 168 3.99 -75.69 -54.96
C GLU A 168 4.89 -76.77 -55.65
N SER A 169 5.89 -76.35 -56.41
CA SER A 169 7.02 -77.20 -56.78
C SER A 169 8.31 -76.40 -56.73
N VAL A 170 9.38 -77.06 -56.26
CA VAL A 170 10.76 -76.58 -56.11
C VAL A 170 11.06 -75.90 -54.77
N SER A 171 11.31 -76.75 -53.77
CA SER A 171 12.04 -76.41 -52.55
C SER A 171 13.45 -75.88 -52.89
N THR A 172 13.61 -74.57 -53.00
CA THR A 172 14.92 -73.92 -53.06
C THR A 172 15.34 -73.50 -51.66
N LYS A 173 16.44 -74.09 -51.17
CA LYS A 173 17.06 -73.72 -49.89
C LYS A 173 17.45 -72.24 -49.90
N ARG A 174 17.11 -71.54 -48.82
CA ARG A 174 17.30 -70.09 -48.70
C ARG A 174 18.77 -69.76 -48.42
N TRP A 175 19.29 -68.76 -49.14
CA TRP A 175 20.72 -68.41 -49.20
C TRP A 175 21.33 -67.97 -47.84
N TYR A 176 20.51 -67.52 -46.90
CA TYR A 176 20.98 -67.08 -45.58
C TYR A 176 21.30 -68.23 -44.61
N GLU A 177 20.84 -69.45 -44.88
CA GLU A 177 21.18 -70.62 -44.04
C GLU A 177 22.65 -71.05 -44.20
N LYS A 178 23.35 -70.55 -45.21
CA LYS A 178 24.77 -70.84 -45.47
C LYS A 178 25.75 -70.13 -44.53
N TRP A 179 25.29 -69.19 -43.73
CA TRP A 179 26.16 -68.40 -42.83
C TRP A 179 26.20 -68.92 -41.39
N PHE A 180 25.33 -69.88 -41.06
CA PHE A 180 25.24 -70.48 -39.72
C PHE A 180 25.74 -71.93 -39.66
N TRP A 181 26.59 -72.32 -40.61
CA TRP A 181 27.37 -73.56 -40.61
C TRP A 181 28.85 -73.23 -40.87
#